data_AF-A0A183TSJ6-F1
#
_entry.id   AF-A0A183TSJ6-F1
#
_cell.length_a   1.000
_cell.length_b   1.000
_cell.length_c   1.000
_cell.angle_alpha   90.00
_cell.angle_beta   90.00
_cell.angle_gamma   90.00
#
_symmetry.space_group_name_H-M   'P 1'
#
loop_
_entity.id
_entity.type
_entity.pdbx_description
1 polymer ?
#
loop_
_entity_poly.entity_id
_entity_poly.type
_entity_poly.pdbx_seq_one_letter_code
_entity_poly.pdbx_strand_id
1 'polypeptide(L)'
;MYCTDNRETITEIIRSVVTVQPKFIDDISGTLNIVLTILRNIEQELQQWQFEEDHGTEKSSDVNCFDRLDNVIDYLLDVGTTLDQFLSILSASCPEVPKKFIADGLHIRFAHYCDSLTDLIRGQVLRNMRWSYEQKTKLLRKLSSAITAMVKTVRCGMVEPGLLSPITQLAFSEDASKKSKKQELSTAVDDFLQHLTEFSNHRK
;
A
#
# COMPACT_ATOMS: atom_id res chain seq x y z
N MET A 1 17.89 3.88 1.40
CA MET A 1 19.29 4.25 1.04
C MET A 1 20.36 3.35 1.68
N TYR A 2 20.21 2.84 2.92
CA TYR A 2 21.25 2.02 3.59
C TYR A 2 20.89 0.53 3.78
N CYS A 3 19.72 0.10 3.32
CA CYS A 3 19.11 -1.16 3.74
C CYS A 3 19.63 -2.41 3.05
N THR A 4 20.29 -2.29 1.90
CA THR A 4 20.75 -3.44 1.12
C THR A 4 21.91 -4.17 1.80
N ASP A 5 22.84 -3.42 2.40
CA ASP A 5 24.06 -3.99 2.99
C ASP A 5 24.06 -3.96 4.53
N ASN A 6 23.21 -3.15 5.16
CA ASN A 6 23.20 -2.95 6.62
C ASN A 6 21.85 -3.29 7.28
N ARG A 7 21.09 -4.20 6.66
CA ARG A 7 19.71 -4.49 7.08
C ARG A 7 19.59 -4.90 8.54
N GLU A 8 20.47 -5.80 9.00
CA GLU A 8 20.45 -6.30 10.39
C GLU A 8 20.77 -5.19 11.38
N THR A 9 21.81 -4.40 11.12
CA THR A 9 22.20 -3.26 11.97
C THR A 9 21.07 -2.23 12.06
N ILE A 10 20.43 -1.89 10.95
CA ILE A 10 19.30 -0.93 10.94
C ILE A 10 18.10 -1.50 11.72
N THR A 11 17.82 -2.80 11.57
CA THR A 11 16.73 -3.49 12.30
C THR A 11 16.97 -3.40 13.81
N GLU A 12 18.21 -3.63 14.26
CA GLU A 12 18.57 -3.55 15.68
C GLU A 12 18.47 -2.11 16.23
N ILE A 13 18.93 -1.12 15.45
CA ILE A 13 18.80 0.30 15.82
C ILE A 13 17.33 0.67 16.01
N ILE A 14 16.47 0.32 15.06
CA ILE A 14 15.03 0.62 15.13
C ILE A 14 14.40 -0.08 16.33
N ARG A 15 14.72 -1.36 16.55
CA ARG A 15 14.22 -2.13 17.71
C ARG A 15 14.61 -1.46 19.03
N SER A 16 15.87 -1.02 19.15
CA SER A 16 16.36 -0.29 20.31
C SER A 16 15.63 1.02 20.53
N VAL A 17 15.45 1.83 19.47
CA VAL A 17 14.72 3.11 19.54
C VAL A 17 13.29 2.90 20.00
N VAL A 18 12.57 1.92 19.44
CA VAL A 18 11.17 1.66 19.81
C VAL A 18 11.04 1.15 21.25
N THR A 19 12.01 0.37 21.72
CA THR A 19 12.04 -0.12 23.10
C THR A 19 12.23 1.03 24.09
N VAL A 20 13.07 2.02 23.75
CA VAL A 20 13.30 3.21 24.59
C VAL A 20 12.16 4.22 24.49
N GLN A 21 11.52 4.33 23.31
CA GLN A 21 10.45 5.30 23.05
C GLN A 21 9.25 4.63 22.33
N PRO A 22 8.33 3.99 23.07
CA PRO A 22 7.18 3.29 22.49
C PRO A 22 6.25 4.19 21.66
N LYS A 23 6.21 5.50 21.94
CA LYS A 23 5.45 6.50 21.17
C LYS A 23 5.83 6.56 19.69
N PHE A 24 7.02 6.07 19.33
CA PHE A 24 7.44 5.97 17.94
C PHE A 24 6.49 5.12 17.09
N ILE A 25 5.79 4.15 17.70
CA ILE A 25 4.75 3.36 17.02
C ILE A 25 3.57 4.25 16.58
N ASP A 26 3.15 5.18 17.43
CA ASP A 26 2.09 6.13 17.11
C ASP A 26 2.53 7.11 16.01
N ASP A 27 3.78 7.57 16.06
CA ASP A 27 4.37 8.44 15.02
C ASP A 27 4.44 7.75 13.66
N ILE A 28 4.78 6.46 13.63
CA ILE A 28 4.75 5.64 12.41
C ILE A 28 3.32 5.54 11.85
N SER A 29 2.33 5.22 12.70
CA SER A 29 0.92 5.18 12.29
C SER A 29 0.42 6.55 11.80
N GLY A 30 0.83 7.64 12.45
CA GLY A 30 0.54 9.00 12.02
C GLY A 30 1.12 9.31 10.64
N THR A 31 2.37 8.91 10.41
CA THR A 31 3.04 9.06 9.11
C THR A 31 2.31 8.29 8.00
N LEU A 32 1.87 7.06 8.27
CA LEU A 32 1.10 6.28 7.30
C LEU A 32 -0.24 6.94 6.98
N ASN A 33 -0.93 7.52 7.96
CA ASN A 33 -2.16 8.30 7.72
C ASN A 33 -1.91 9.53 6.83
N ILE A 34 -0.76 10.19 6.97
CA ILE A 34 -0.36 11.29 6.07
C ILE A 34 -0.21 10.76 4.65
N VAL A 35 0.45 9.60 4.45
CA VAL A 35 0.56 9.00 3.12
C VAL A 35 -0.80 8.64 2.54
N LEU A 36 -1.70 8.05 3.32
CA LEU A 36 -3.08 7.78 2.87
C LEU A 36 -3.83 9.06 2.48
N THR A 37 -3.60 10.16 3.20
CA THR A 37 -4.15 11.47 2.86
C THR A 37 -3.60 11.99 1.54
N ILE A 38 -2.31 11.79 1.27
CA ILE A 38 -1.69 12.13 -0.01
C ILE A 38 -2.32 11.31 -1.14
N LEU A 39 -2.48 9.99 -0.97
CA LEU A 39 -3.11 9.12 -1.97
C LEU A 39 -4.56 9.55 -2.28
N ARG A 40 -5.33 9.90 -1.24
CA ARG A 40 -6.67 10.46 -1.39
C ARG A 40 -6.68 11.76 -2.19
N ASN A 41 -5.74 12.66 -1.90
CA ASN A 41 -5.66 13.94 -2.60
C ASN A 41 -5.28 13.72 -4.08
N ILE A 42 -4.37 12.79 -4.37
CA ILE A 42 -4.04 12.39 -5.75
C ILE A 42 -5.28 11.85 -6.47
N GLU A 43 -6.04 10.96 -5.83
CA GLU A 43 -7.29 10.43 -6.39
C GLU A 43 -8.29 11.56 -6.72
N GLN A 44 -8.52 12.48 -5.78
CA GLN A 44 -9.42 13.61 -5.95
C GLN A 44 -8.96 14.56 -7.06
N GLU A 45 -7.67 14.85 -7.14
CA GLU A 45 -7.13 15.67 -8.22
C GLU A 45 -7.29 14.98 -9.57
N LEU A 46 -6.93 13.69 -9.68
CA LEU A 46 -7.07 12.93 -10.92
C LEU A 46 -8.53 12.86 -11.38
N GLN A 47 -9.51 12.75 -10.49
CA GLN A 47 -10.94 12.78 -10.85
C GLN A 47 -11.36 14.09 -11.49
N GLN A 48 -10.70 15.20 -11.15
CA GLN A 48 -10.97 16.51 -11.73
C GLN A 48 -10.27 16.73 -13.08
N TRP A 49 -9.30 15.88 -13.45
CA TRP A 49 -8.59 16.04 -14.71
C TRP A 49 -9.51 15.65 -15.87
N GLN A 50 -9.85 16.65 -16.67
CA GLN A 50 -10.53 16.45 -17.94
C GLN A 50 -9.50 16.16 -19.02
N PHE A 51 -9.16 14.88 -19.19
CA PHE A 51 -8.48 14.42 -20.39
C PHE A 51 -9.51 14.36 -21.52
N GLU A 52 -9.88 15.52 -22.07
CA GLU A 52 -10.99 15.63 -23.04
C GLU A 52 -10.86 14.62 -24.19
N GLU A 53 -11.95 13.88 -24.43
CA GLU A 53 -12.31 13.36 -25.74
C GLU A 53 -12.53 14.57 -26.65
N ASP A 54 -11.49 15.00 -27.35
CA ASP A 54 -11.62 16.13 -28.26
C ASP A 54 -12.57 15.77 -29.41
N HIS A 55 -13.77 16.36 -29.39
CA HIS A 55 -14.75 16.30 -30.48
C HIS A 55 -14.38 17.20 -31.68
N GLY A 56 -13.08 17.44 -31.91
CA GLY A 56 -12.59 18.20 -33.05
C GLY A 56 -12.62 19.72 -32.87
N THR A 57 -12.61 20.21 -31.62
CA THR A 57 -12.42 21.64 -31.36
C THR A 57 -10.95 21.88 -31.06
N GLU A 58 -10.20 22.30 -32.08
CA GLU A 58 -8.74 22.56 -32.11
C GLU A 58 -8.18 23.55 -31.05
N LYS A 59 -8.92 23.83 -29.97
CA LYS A 59 -8.44 24.50 -28.76
C LYS A 59 -7.85 23.47 -27.80
N SER A 60 -6.68 22.96 -28.18
CA SER A 60 -5.82 22.10 -27.37
C SER A 60 -5.54 22.71 -25.98
N SER A 61 -6.26 22.29 -24.96
CA SER A 61 -5.67 22.04 -23.63
C SER A 61 -5.37 20.54 -23.59
N ASP A 62 -4.20 20.00 -23.24
CA ASP A 62 -3.06 20.48 -22.49
C ASP A 62 -1.88 19.61 -22.99
N VAL A 63 -0.88 20.20 -23.65
CA VAL A 63 0.24 19.46 -24.30
C VAL A 63 1.07 18.66 -23.25
N ASN A 64 0.91 18.96 -21.97
CA ASN A 64 1.63 18.35 -20.85
C ASN A 64 0.81 17.30 -20.05
N CYS A 65 -0.37 16.89 -20.52
CA CYS A 65 -1.19 15.94 -19.76
C CYS A 65 -0.57 14.53 -19.66
N PHE A 66 0.20 14.12 -20.69
CA PHE A 66 0.94 12.86 -20.69
C PHE A 66 2.04 12.86 -19.62
N ASP A 67 2.93 13.86 -19.65
CA ASP A 67 4.06 13.96 -18.73
C ASP A 67 3.58 14.14 -17.28
N ARG A 68 2.49 14.88 -17.07
CA ARG A 68 1.88 15.02 -15.75
C ARG A 68 1.41 13.67 -15.20
N LEU A 69 0.74 12.85 -16.01
CA LEU A 69 0.31 11.52 -15.60
C LEU A 69 1.51 10.56 -15.42
N ASP A 70 2.53 10.65 -16.28
CA ASP A 70 3.78 9.89 -16.16
C ASP A 70 4.47 10.17 -14.82
N ASN A 71 4.51 11.44 -14.39
CA ASN A 71 5.07 11.88 -13.11
C ASN A 71 4.24 11.41 -11.91
N VAL A 72 2.91 11.41 -12.01
CA VAL A 72 2.05 10.86 -10.95
C VAL A 72 2.32 9.36 -10.77
N ILE A 73 2.46 8.61 -11.87
CA ILE A 73 2.76 7.17 -11.79
C ILE A 73 4.16 6.95 -11.20
N ASP A 74 5.16 7.77 -11.55
CA ASP A 74 6.49 7.73 -10.91
C ASP A 74 6.39 7.96 -9.41
N TYR A 75 5.64 8.97 -8.99
CA TYR A 75 5.45 9.28 -7.58
C TYR A 75 4.79 8.11 -6.82
N LEU A 76 3.76 7.49 -7.39
CA LEU A 76 3.12 6.31 -6.80
C LEU A 76 4.08 5.12 -6.69
N LEU A 77 4.94 4.91 -7.69
CA LEU A 77 5.98 3.88 -7.65
C LEU A 77 7.01 4.17 -6.57
N ASP A 78 7.47 5.42 -6.43
CA ASP A 78 8.41 5.83 -5.40
C ASP A 78 7.82 5.65 -3.99
N VAL A 79 6.58 6.08 -3.78
CA VAL A 79 5.85 5.86 -2.52
C VAL A 79 5.74 4.37 -2.21
N GLY A 80 5.32 3.55 -3.19
CA GLY A 80 5.18 2.10 -3.01
C GLY A 80 6.51 1.41 -2.70
N THR A 81 7.58 1.74 -3.41
CA THR A 81 8.89 1.11 -3.21
C THR A 81 9.56 1.56 -1.90
N THR A 82 9.44 2.84 -1.56
CA THR A 82 9.97 3.38 -0.30
C THR A 82 9.25 2.80 0.90
N LEU A 83 7.91 2.71 0.85
CA LEU A 83 7.13 2.10 1.92
C LEU A 83 7.38 0.59 2.03
N ASP A 84 7.49 -0.14 0.93
CA ASP A 84 7.85 -1.57 0.95
C ASP A 84 9.15 -1.79 1.72
N GLN A 85 10.20 -1.02 1.41
CA GLN A 85 11.48 -1.11 2.11
C GLN A 85 11.36 -0.74 3.59
N PHE A 86 10.68 0.36 3.89
CA PHE A 86 10.53 0.85 5.26
C PHE A 86 9.74 -0.14 6.13
N LEU A 87 8.58 -0.58 5.66
CA LEU A 87 7.73 -1.52 6.38
C LEU A 87 8.38 -2.90 6.51
N SER A 88 9.13 -3.34 5.52
CA SER A 88 9.87 -4.61 5.61
C SER A 88 10.85 -4.63 6.78
N ILE A 89 11.47 -3.48 7.11
CA ILE A 89 12.37 -3.36 8.25
C ILE A 89 11.59 -3.19 9.55
N LEU A 90 10.57 -2.33 9.54
CA LEU A 90 9.73 -2.12 10.72
C LEU A 90 9.06 -3.40 11.19
N SER A 91 8.48 -4.19 10.28
CA SER A 91 7.81 -5.46 10.62
C SER A 91 8.76 -6.49 11.22
N ALA A 92 10.04 -6.48 10.82
CA ALA A 92 11.08 -7.33 11.42
C ALA A 92 11.60 -6.80 12.78
N SER A 93 11.52 -5.49 12.99
CA SER A 93 12.04 -4.83 14.20
C SER A 93 10.99 -4.76 15.30
N CYS A 94 9.73 -4.54 14.93
CA CYS A 94 8.63 -4.11 15.79
C CYS A 94 7.28 -4.70 15.31
N PRO A 95 6.95 -5.95 15.71
CA PRO A 95 5.72 -6.62 15.26
C PRO A 95 4.42 -5.95 15.72
N GLU A 96 4.49 -5.04 16.71
CA GLU A 96 3.33 -4.26 17.17
C GLU A 96 2.87 -3.19 16.15
N VAL A 97 3.76 -2.74 15.26
CA VAL A 97 3.43 -1.74 14.24
C VAL A 97 2.42 -2.30 13.23
N PRO A 98 2.66 -3.46 12.58
CA PRO A 98 1.66 -4.08 11.72
C PRO A 98 0.32 -4.32 12.42
N LYS A 99 0.31 -4.81 13.66
CA LYS A 99 -0.94 -5.01 14.43
C LYS A 99 -1.71 -3.71 14.60
N LYS A 100 -1.03 -2.61 14.92
CA LYS A 100 -1.66 -1.29 15.02
C LYS A 100 -2.24 -0.86 13.67
N PHE A 101 -1.55 -1.10 12.56
CA PHE A 101 -2.09 -0.79 11.23
C PHE A 101 -3.35 -1.58 10.87
N ILE A 102 -3.43 -2.83 11.34
CA ILE A 102 -4.63 -3.64 11.21
C ILE A 102 -5.77 -3.04 12.04
N ALA A 103 -5.52 -2.80 13.34
CA ALA A 103 -6.51 -2.25 14.27
C ALA A 103 -7.05 -0.88 13.83
N ASP A 104 -6.18 -0.02 13.28
CA ASP A 104 -6.55 1.32 12.79
C ASP A 104 -7.18 1.28 11.37
N GLY A 105 -7.36 0.10 10.77
CA GLY A 105 -7.93 -0.06 9.43
C GLY A 105 -7.09 0.61 8.32
N LEU A 106 -5.78 0.78 8.53
CA LEU A 106 -4.90 1.47 7.58
C LEU A 106 -4.65 0.63 6.33
N HIS A 107 -4.48 -0.67 6.50
CA HIS A 107 -4.28 -1.63 5.41
C HIS A 107 -5.46 -1.67 4.42
N ILE A 108 -6.69 -1.61 4.95
CA ILE A 108 -7.94 -1.56 4.17
C ILE A 108 -7.99 -0.27 3.33
N ARG A 109 -7.79 0.89 3.99
CA ARG A 109 -7.75 2.20 3.31
C ARG A 109 -6.66 2.26 2.24
N PHE A 110 -5.48 1.71 2.53
CA PHE A 110 -4.39 1.66 1.55
C PHE A 110 -4.79 0.83 0.33
N ALA A 111 -5.32 -0.38 0.53
CA ALA A 111 -5.74 -1.24 -0.57
C ALA A 111 -6.86 -0.60 -1.41
N HIS A 112 -7.82 0.07 -0.77
CA HIS A 112 -8.84 0.86 -1.48
C HIS A 112 -8.20 1.89 -2.42
N TYR A 113 -7.19 2.64 -1.96
CA TYR A 113 -6.48 3.58 -2.83
C TYR A 113 -5.67 2.89 -3.93
N CYS A 114 -5.08 1.72 -3.68
CA CYS A 114 -4.46 0.93 -4.74
C CYS A 114 -5.47 0.62 -5.86
N ASP A 115 -6.66 0.14 -5.51
CA ASP A 115 -7.69 -0.23 -6.48
C ASP A 115 -8.25 1.01 -7.20
N SER A 116 -8.68 2.03 -6.45
CA SER A 116 -9.28 3.24 -7.03
C SER A 116 -8.33 3.99 -7.96
N LEU A 117 -7.09 4.22 -7.54
CA LEU A 117 -6.09 4.90 -8.37
C LEU A 117 -5.74 4.09 -9.62
N THR A 118 -5.70 2.75 -9.50
CA THR A 118 -5.50 1.86 -10.66
C THR A 118 -6.57 2.07 -11.70
N ASP A 119 -7.84 1.97 -11.29
CA ASP A 119 -8.96 2.06 -12.22
C ASP A 119 -9.10 3.46 -12.82
N LEU A 120 -8.88 4.49 -12.01
CA LEU A 120 -8.91 5.88 -12.46
C LEU A 120 -7.83 6.17 -13.51
N ILE A 121 -6.56 5.87 -13.21
CA ILE A 121 -5.44 6.13 -14.13
C ILE A 121 -5.59 5.26 -15.39
N ARG A 122 -5.92 3.97 -15.23
CA ARG A 122 -6.14 3.08 -16.38
C ARG A 122 -7.26 3.60 -17.27
N GLY A 123 -8.37 4.04 -16.68
CA GLY A 123 -9.50 4.64 -17.40
C GLY A 123 -9.08 5.86 -18.21
N GLN A 124 -8.29 6.76 -17.61
CA GLN A 124 -7.77 7.96 -18.28
C GLN A 124 -6.85 7.62 -19.45
N VAL A 125 -5.90 6.68 -19.26
CA VAL A 125 -4.98 6.24 -20.31
C VAL A 125 -5.72 5.62 -21.50
N LEU A 126 -6.72 4.79 -21.23
CA LEU A 126 -7.45 4.10 -22.29
C LEU A 126 -8.37 5.04 -23.08
N ARG A 127 -9.08 5.95 -22.38
CA ARG A 127 -10.04 6.89 -22.99
C ARG A 127 -9.37 8.01 -23.80
N ASN A 128 -8.12 8.37 -23.50
CA ASN A 128 -7.45 9.43 -24.23
C ASN A 128 -7.23 9.05 -25.70
N MET A 129 -7.88 9.74 -26.64
CA MET A 129 -7.79 9.43 -28.08
C MET A 129 -6.59 10.07 -28.79
N ARG A 130 -5.89 11.00 -28.13
CA ARG A 130 -4.75 11.73 -28.71
C ARG A 130 -3.41 11.01 -28.50
N TRP A 131 -3.30 10.13 -27.51
CA TRP A 131 -2.06 9.41 -27.22
C TRP A 131 -1.85 8.20 -28.15
N SER A 132 -0.61 8.03 -28.59
CA SER A 132 -0.21 6.88 -29.41
C SER A 132 -0.31 5.57 -28.64
N TYR A 133 -0.29 4.45 -29.37
CA TYR A 133 -0.23 3.13 -28.76
C TYR A 133 0.99 2.99 -27.83
N GLU A 134 2.17 3.43 -28.29
CA GLU A 134 3.41 3.36 -27.52
C GLU A 134 3.33 4.17 -26.22
N GLN A 135 2.75 5.37 -26.28
CA GLN A 135 2.52 6.22 -25.11
C GLN A 135 1.61 5.53 -24.09
N LYS A 136 0.47 5.00 -24.52
CA LYS A 136 -0.45 4.26 -23.66
C LYS A 136 0.21 3.03 -23.04
N THR A 137 0.93 2.24 -23.85
CA THR A 137 1.64 1.05 -23.38
C THR A 137 2.73 1.40 -22.36
N LYS A 138 3.48 2.50 -22.56
CA LYS A 138 4.48 2.99 -21.59
C LYS A 138 3.81 3.28 -20.23
N LEU A 139 2.75 4.09 -20.21
CA LEU A 139 2.06 4.46 -18.97
C LEU A 139 1.44 3.24 -18.28
N LEU A 140 0.78 2.35 -19.02
CA LEU A 140 0.15 1.15 -18.43
C LEU A 140 1.18 0.19 -17.85
N ARG A 141 2.34 0.01 -18.50
CA ARG A 141 3.42 -0.82 -17.96
C ARG A 141 3.95 -0.23 -16.65
N LYS A 142 4.16 1.08 -16.62
CA LYS A 142 4.65 1.80 -15.45
C LYS A 142 3.65 1.78 -14.31
N LEU A 143 2.37 1.97 -14.63
CA LEU A 143 1.25 1.84 -13.69
C LEU A 143 1.23 0.43 -13.08
N SER A 144 1.39 -0.62 -13.90
CA SER A 144 1.49 -1.99 -13.39
C SER A 144 2.65 -2.17 -12.40
N SER A 145 3.81 -1.57 -12.65
CA SER A 145 4.93 -1.58 -11.69
C SER A 145 4.59 -0.84 -10.39
N ALA A 146 3.99 0.35 -10.48
CA ALA A 146 3.58 1.14 -9.31
C ALA A 146 2.59 0.38 -8.43
N ILE A 147 1.53 -0.17 -9.04
CA ILE A 147 0.51 -0.95 -8.34
C ILE A 147 1.11 -2.19 -7.70
N THR A 148 2.00 -2.90 -8.40
CA THR A 148 2.68 -4.07 -7.85
C THR A 148 3.46 -3.71 -6.58
N ALA A 149 4.17 -2.59 -6.58
CA ALA A 149 4.90 -2.10 -5.41
C ALA A 149 3.95 -1.72 -4.25
N MET A 150 2.85 -1.02 -4.54
CA MET A 150 1.86 -0.62 -3.54
C MET A 150 1.12 -1.82 -2.94
N VAL A 151 0.67 -2.77 -3.77
CA VAL A 151 0.03 -4.01 -3.31
C VAL A 151 0.99 -4.85 -2.49
N LYS A 152 2.26 -4.95 -2.91
CA LYS A 152 3.30 -5.63 -2.13
C LYS A 152 3.49 -4.96 -0.76
N THR A 153 3.47 -3.63 -0.70
CA THR A 153 3.56 -2.86 0.56
C THR A 153 2.43 -3.23 1.52
N VAL A 154 1.18 -3.26 1.04
CA VAL A 154 0.04 -3.66 1.87
C VAL A 154 0.17 -5.12 2.32
N ARG A 155 0.45 -6.03 1.38
CA ARG A 155 0.52 -7.46 1.66
C ARG A 155 1.67 -7.80 2.60
N CYS A 156 2.90 -7.53 2.19
CA CYS A 156 4.11 -7.94 2.91
C CYS A 156 4.47 -6.99 4.06
N GLY A 157 4.06 -5.72 3.98
CA GLY A 157 4.36 -4.72 5.02
C GLY A 157 3.34 -4.70 6.15
N MET A 158 2.07 -5.09 5.90
CA MET A 158 0.98 -4.93 6.89
C MET A 158 0.22 -6.23 7.14
N VAL A 159 -0.36 -6.84 6.10
CA VAL A 159 -1.28 -7.98 6.24
C VAL A 159 -0.55 -9.25 6.67
N GLU A 160 0.53 -9.62 5.99
CA GLU A 160 1.32 -10.81 6.32
C GLU A 160 1.91 -10.71 7.74
N PRO A 161 2.55 -9.59 8.16
CA PRO A 161 3.10 -9.51 9.52
C PRO A 161 2.02 -9.29 10.60
N GLY A 162 0.93 -8.59 10.29
CA GLY A 162 -0.10 -8.21 11.26
C GLY A 162 -1.18 -9.28 11.48
N LEU A 163 -1.50 -10.09 10.47
CA LEU A 163 -2.57 -11.10 10.52
C LEU A 163 -2.04 -12.52 10.32
N LEU A 164 -1.29 -12.77 9.25
CA LEU A 164 -0.89 -14.15 8.88
C LEU A 164 0.24 -14.72 9.74
N SER A 165 1.24 -13.91 10.06
CA SER A 165 2.40 -14.35 10.84
C SER A 165 1.99 -14.80 12.26
N PRO A 166 1.12 -14.08 13.00
CA PRO A 166 0.57 -14.58 14.26
C PRO A 166 -0.16 -15.92 14.13
N ILE A 167 -0.99 -16.10 13.11
CA ILE A 167 -1.70 -17.36 12.85
C ILE A 167 -0.71 -18.51 12.65
N THR A 168 0.30 -18.32 11.79
CA THR A 168 1.30 -19.36 11.53
C THR A 168 2.11 -19.70 12.78
N GLN A 169 2.52 -18.70 13.57
CA GLN A 169 3.24 -18.92 14.83
C GLN A 169 2.40 -19.70 15.84
N LEU A 170 1.11 -19.38 15.96
CA LEU A 170 0.19 -20.09 16.87
C LEU A 170 -0.06 -21.53 16.40
N ALA A 171 -0.30 -21.72 15.10
CA ALA A 171 -0.61 -23.02 14.50
C ALA A 171 0.56 -24.02 14.57
N PHE A 172 1.80 -23.52 14.47
CA PHE A 172 3.01 -24.35 14.43
C PHE A 172 3.88 -24.25 15.69
N SER A 173 3.39 -23.64 16.78
CA SER A 173 4.12 -23.66 18.06
C SER A 173 4.07 -25.04 18.73
N GLU A 174 5.18 -25.48 19.35
CA GLU A 174 5.31 -26.78 20.05
C GLU A 174 4.25 -26.99 21.16
N ASP A 175 3.59 -25.91 21.59
CA ASP A 175 2.58 -25.85 22.64
C ASP A 175 1.12 -25.78 22.11
N ALA A 176 0.89 -26.00 20.80
CA ALA A 176 -0.42 -25.87 20.14
C ALA A 176 -1.55 -26.78 20.71
N SER A 177 -1.21 -27.73 21.59
CA SER A 177 -2.18 -28.59 22.28
C SER A 177 -2.90 -27.91 23.46
N LYS A 178 -2.41 -26.75 23.94
CA LYS A 178 -3.02 -25.99 25.05
C LYS A 178 -4.34 -25.35 24.66
N LYS A 179 -5.37 -25.52 25.50
CA LYS A 179 -6.75 -25.02 25.25
C LYS A 179 -6.81 -23.50 25.05
N SER A 180 -5.98 -22.72 25.76
CA SER A 180 -5.89 -21.26 25.59
C SER A 180 -5.38 -20.87 24.19
N LYS A 181 -4.32 -21.52 23.70
CA LYS A 181 -3.77 -21.28 22.36
C LYS A 181 -4.73 -21.66 21.24
N LYS A 182 -5.56 -22.69 21.42
CA LYS A 182 -6.63 -23.02 20.46
C LYS A 182 -7.67 -21.90 20.35
N GLN A 183 -7.99 -21.25 21.47
CA GLN A 183 -8.92 -20.13 21.49
C GLN A 183 -8.29 -18.88 20.87
N GLU A 184 -7.03 -18.57 21.18
CA GLU A 184 -6.26 -17.49 20.54
C GLU A 184 -6.13 -17.69 19.02
N LEU A 185 -5.87 -18.93 18.57
CA LEU A 185 -5.82 -19.27 17.14
C LEU A 185 -7.18 -19.08 16.48
N SER A 186 -8.28 -19.52 17.11
CA SER A 186 -9.63 -19.32 16.57
C SER A 186 -9.92 -17.84 16.38
N THR A 187 -9.64 -17.00 17.38
CA THR A 187 -9.84 -15.55 17.30
C THR A 187 -9.00 -14.92 16.18
N ALA A 188 -7.72 -15.28 16.07
CA ALA A 188 -6.85 -14.75 15.02
C ALA A 188 -7.32 -15.15 13.61
N VAL A 189 -7.84 -16.38 13.44
CA VAL A 189 -8.41 -16.85 12.17
C VAL A 189 -9.72 -16.13 11.86
N ASP A 190 -10.59 -15.94 12.84
CA ASP A 190 -11.85 -15.22 12.68
C ASP A 190 -11.60 -13.76 12.28
N ASP A 191 -10.65 -13.08 12.93
CA ASP A 191 -10.22 -11.73 12.57
C ASP A 191 -9.72 -11.68 11.12
N PHE A 192 -8.87 -12.63 10.70
CA PHE A 192 -8.38 -12.69 9.33
C PHE A 192 -9.52 -12.90 8.30
N LEU A 193 -10.48 -13.78 8.60
CA LEU A 193 -11.63 -14.02 7.73
C LEU A 193 -12.56 -12.80 7.62
N GLN A 194 -12.73 -12.05 8.72
CA GLN A 194 -13.46 -10.79 8.70
C GLN A 194 -12.80 -9.79 7.75
N HIS A 195 -11.49 -9.57 7.89
CA HIS A 195 -10.74 -8.65 7.02
C HIS A 195 -10.78 -9.10 5.55
N LEU A 196 -10.67 -10.40 5.26
CA LEU A 196 -10.85 -10.93 3.89
C LEU A 196 -12.25 -10.63 3.32
N THR A 197 -13.28 -10.69 4.16
CA THR A 197 -14.66 -10.39 3.76
C THR A 197 -14.80 -8.90 3.44
N GLU A 198 -14.18 -8.02 4.24
CA GLU A 198 -14.14 -6.57 4.00
C GLU A 198 -13.40 -6.25 2.68
N PHE A 199 -12.24 -6.88 2.42
CA PHE A 199 -11.54 -6.76 1.13
C PHE A 199 -12.38 -7.24 -0.06
N SER A 200 -13.12 -8.34 0.11
CA SER A 200 -13.96 -8.90 -0.95
C SER A 200 -15.15 -7.99 -1.28
N ASN A 201 -15.62 -7.21 -0.30
CA ASN A 201 -16.71 -6.27 -0.48
C ASN A 201 -16.27 -4.94 -1.10
N HIS A 202 -14.98 -4.60 -1.11
CA HIS A 202 -14.48 -3.39 -1.79
C HIS A 202 -14.62 -3.41 -3.32
N ARG A 203 -14.85 -4.57 -3.92
CA ARG A 203 -15.08 -4.72 -5.37
C ARG A 203 -16.56 -4.63 -5.79
N LYS A 204 -17.49 -4.42 -4.87
CA LYS A 204 -18.93 -4.25 -5.15
C LYS A 204 -19.31 -2.77 -5.15
#